data_AF-A0A8C9YBF0-F1
#
_entry.id   AF-A0A8C9YBF0-F1
#
_cell.length_a   1.000
_cell.length_b   1.000
_cell.length_c   1.000
_cell.angle_alpha   90.00
_cell.angle_beta   90.00
_cell.angle_gamma   90.00
#
_symmetry.space_group_name_H-M   'P 1'
#
loop_
_entity.id
_entity.type
_entity.pdbx_description
1 polymer ?
#
loop_
_entity_poly.entity_id
_entity_poly.type
_entity_poly.pdbx_seq_one_letter_code
_entity_poly.pdbx_strand_id
1 'polypeptide(L)'
;VKSEKLYVCSSANVRAGREVTACRISVHVEWFSICLRVVVFSDLQDIQKKRQNKDLVELQGLIDAHFECRKKEEEELIALKERIEKRRAERAEQQRIRSEKEKERQAKREEERRIREERDQSKKADEEAKKKSALSSMGSKLQQPPRGGKKETEREKKKKILAARRKQLNIDHLNEDKLKEKIKELHEWMSQLESEKFDHMERLKRQKYEVRKPFLSKFKGGELL
;
A
#
# COMPACT_ATOMS: atom_id res chain seq x y z
N VAL A 1 -81.99 -57.61 -33.47
CA VAL A 1 -82.27 -59.05 -33.26
C VAL A 1 -82.56 -59.23 -31.78
N LYS A 2 -83.85 -59.24 -31.42
CA LYS A 2 -84.56 -60.31 -30.68
C LYS A 2 -84.06 -60.50 -29.23
N SER A 3 -84.85 -60.45 -28.17
CA SER A 3 -86.30 -60.48 -28.02
C SER A 3 -86.67 -60.16 -26.57
N GLU A 4 -87.84 -59.57 -26.43
CA GLU A 4 -88.72 -59.59 -25.27
C GLU A 4 -88.67 -60.90 -24.48
N LYS A 5 -88.65 -60.79 -23.14
CA LYS A 5 -89.43 -61.65 -22.26
C LYS A 5 -90.03 -60.79 -21.14
N LEU A 6 -91.27 -60.35 -21.40
CA LEU A 6 -92.26 -60.14 -20.36
C LEU A 6 -92.35 -61.39 -19.49
N TYR A 7 -92.27 -61.22 -18.17
CA TYR A 7 -92.91 -62.14 -17.23
C TYR A 7 -93.90 -61.33 -16.41
N VAL A 8 -95.17 -61.51 -16.75
CA VAL A 8 -96.30 -61.05 -15.96
C VAL A 8 -96.48 -62.05 -14.82
N CYS A 9 -96.45 -61.56 -13.57
CA CYS A 9 -97.22 -62.20 -12.50
C CYS A 9 -97.85 -61.08 -11.66
N SER A 10 -99.15 -60.92 -11.87
CA SER A 10 -100.06 -60.08 -11.10
C SER A 10 -100.10 -60.50 -9.63
N SER A 11 -100.28 -59.48 -8.78
CA SER A 11 -101.07 -59.51 -7.55
C SER A 11 -100.64 -60.47 -6.43
N ALA A 12 -99.75 -59.97 -5.55
CA ALA A 12 -99.94 -60.03 -4.09
C ALA A 12 -98.84 -59.21 -3.37
N ASN A 13 -99.25 -58.43 -2.37
CA ASN A 13 -98.40 -57.69 -1.41
C ASN A 13 -97.65 -56.45 -1.89
N VAL A 14 -98.40 -55.34 -1.94
CA VAL A 14 -97.92 -53.98 -1.61
C VAL A 14 -97.45 -53.96 -0.14
N ARG A 15 -96.27 -54.50 0.16
CA ARG A 15 -95.55 -54.24 1.42
C ARG A 15 -94.07 -54.67 1.48
N ALA A 16 -93.37 -54.76 0.35
CA ALA A 16 -91.94 -55.09 0.34
C ALA A 16 -91.12 -54.28 -0.69
N GLY A 17 -91.68 -53.19 -1.23
CA GLY A 17 -91.05 -52.38 -2.29
C GLY A 17 -90.44 -51.04 -1.84
N ARG A 18 -90.53 -50.67 -0.56
CA ARG A 18 -89.92 -49.45 -0.01
C ARG A 18 -88.56 -49.69 0.64
N GLU A 19 -88.23 -50.92 1.02
CA GLU A 19 -86.97 -51.23 1.69
C GLU A 19 -85.82 -51.41 0.68
N VAL A 20 -86.08 -51.97 -0.51
CA VAL A 20 -85.03 -52.25 -1.49
C VAL A 20 -84.54 -50.98 -2.22
N THR A 21 -85.44 -50.02 -2.48
CA THR A 21 -85.10 -48.70 -3.04
C THR A 21 -84.49 -47.77 -2.00
N ALA A 22 -84.94 -47.82 -0.74
CA ALA A 22 -84.31 -47.11 0.37
C ALA A 22 -82.90 -47.65 0.68
N CYS A 23 -82.68 -48.97 0.61
CA CYS A 23 -81.34 -49.56 0.72
C CYS A 23 -80.44 -49.11 -0.44
N ARG A 24 -80.94 -49.08 -1.67
CA ARG A 24 -80.13 -48.66 -2.83
C ARG A 24 -79.78 -47.17 -2.81
N ILE A 25 -80.66 -46.31 -2.31
CA ILE A 25 -80.39 -44.87 -2.09
C ILE A 25 -79.45 -44.67 -0.89
N SER A 26 -79.64 -45.41 0.21
CA SER A 26 -78.76 -45.31 1.39
C SER A 26 -77.33 -45.75 1.09
N VAL A 27 -77.16 -46.86 0.34
CA VAL A 27 -75.82 -47.31 -0.08
C VAL A 27 -75.18 -46.32 -1.05
N HIS A 28 -75.95 -45.64 -1.90
CA HIS A 28 -75.42 -44.62 -2.81
C HIS A 28 -75.02 -43.32 -2.08
N VAL A 29 -75.78 -42.92 -1.06
CA VAL A 29 -75.47 -41.74 -0.23
C VAL A 29 -74.26 -42.02 0.68
N GLU A 30 -74.14 -43.23 1.22
CA GLU A 30 -72.94 -43.66 1.95
C GLU A 30 -71.73 -43.75 1.02
N TRP A 31 -71.86 -44.34 -0.17
CA TRP A 31 -70.78 -44.36 -1.16
C TRP A 31 -70.37 -42.95 -1.60
N PHE A 32 -71.31 -42.04 -1.82
CA PHE A 32 -71.02 -40.66 -2.19
C PHE A 32 -70.34 -39.92 -1.04
N SER A 33 -70.75 -40.16 0.20
CA SER A 33 -70.10 -39.62 1.40
C SER A 33 -68.67 -40.16 1.59
N ILE A 34 -68.47 -41.47 1.35
CA ILE A 34 -67.15 -42.12 1.40
C ILE A 34 -66.25 -41.59 0.28
N CYS A 35 -66.72 -41.52 -0.96
CA CYS A 35 -65.97 -40.94 -2.07
C CYS A 35 -65.63 -39.47 -1.82
N LEU A 36 -66.56 -38.65 -1.32
CA LEU A 36 -66.29 -37.25 -0.99
C LEU A 36 -65.24 -37.13 0.14
N ARG A 37 -65.30 -38.00 1.15
CA ARG A 37 -64.31 -38.04 2.24
C ARG A 37 -62.93 -38.50 1.76
N VAL A 38 -62.86 -39.47 0.86
CA VAL A 38 -61.60 -39.96 0.26
C VAL A 38 -60.99 -38.89 -0.65
N VAL A 39 -61.79 -38.20 -1.46
CA VAL A 39 -61.33 -37.10 -2.33
C VAL A 39 -60.79 -35.93 -1.49
N VAL A 40 -61.53 -35.48 -0.47
CA VAL A 40 -61.08 -34.40 0.43
C VAL A 40 -59.83 -34.78 1.23
N PHE A 41 -59.68 -36.05 1.63
CA PHE A 41 -58.48 -36.54 2.31
C PHE A 41 -57.26 -36.60 1.38
N SER A 42 -57.44 -37.01 0.12
CA SER A 42 -56.39 -37.00 -0.90
C SER A 42 -55.92 -35.58 -1.22
N ASP A 43 -56.86 -34.64 -1.40
CA ASP A 43 -56.55 -33.25 -1.68
C ASP A 43 -55.77 -32.57 -0.53
N LEU A 44 -56.12 -32.88 0.72
CA LEU A 44 -55.41 -32.35 1.89
C LEU A 44 -53.98 -32.88 2.02
N GLN A 45 -53.77 -34.17 1.72
CA GLN A 45 -52.43 -34.77 1.66
C GLN A 45 -51.58 -34.16 0.54
N ASP A 46 -52.18 -33.89 -0.62
CA ASP A 46 -51.49 -33.27 -1.75
C ASP A 46 -51.09 -31.81 -1.47
N ILE A 47 -51.92 -31.06 -0.74
CA ILE A 47 -51.60 -29.70 -0.28
C ILE A 47 -50.43 -29.72 0.71
N GLN A 48 -50.39 -30.67 1.64
CA GLN A 48 -49.27 -30.81 2.58
C GLN A 48 -47.95 -31.15 1.88
N LYS A 49 -47.97 -32.08 0.92
CA LYS A 49 -46.79 -32.42 0.10
C LYS A 49 -46.32 -31.25 -0.76
N LYS A 50 -47.25 -30.49 -1.37
CA LYS A 50 -46.90 -29.29 -2.16
C LYS A 50 -46.25 -28.20 -1.30
N ARG A 51 -46.70 -28.03 -0.04
CA ARG A 51 -46.07 -27.11 0.92
C ARG A 51 -44.64 -27.54 1.26
N GLN A 52 -44.45 -28.81 1.63
CA GLN A 52 -43.11 -29.35 1.93
C GLN A 52 -42.17 -29.24 0.72
N ASN A 53 -42.64 -29.56 -0.48
CA ASN A 53 -41.83 -29.44 -1.70
C ASN A 53 -41.48 -27.98 -2.01
N LYS A 54 -42.38 -27.04 -1.76
CA LYS A 54 -42.10 -25.60 -1.92
C LYS A 54 -41.01 -25.15 -0.96
N ASP A 55 -41.12 -25.52 0.31
CA ASP A 55 -40.13 -25.16 1.33
C ASP A 55 -38.76 -25.75 0.99
N LEU A 56 -38.70 -27.00 0.48
CA LEU A 56 -37.44 -27.62 0.05
C LEU A 56 -36.82 -26.92 -1.17
N VAL A 57 -37.62 -26.49 -2.14
CA VAL A 57 -37.15 -25.75 -3.32
C VAL A 57 -36.66 -24.35 -2.93
N GLU A 58 -37.38 -23.66 -2.04
CA GLU A 58 -36.96 -22.36 -1.52
C GLU A 58 -35.65 -22.46 -0.73
N LEU A 59 -35.52 -23.49 0.12
CA LEU A 59 -34.27 -23.76 0.84
C LEU A 59 -33.10 -24.03 -0.12
N GLN A 60 -33.31 -24.85 -1.16
CA GLN A 60 -32.28 -25.10 -2.17
C GLN A 60 -31.89 -23.80 -2.90
N GLY A 61 -32.88 -22.97 -3.27
CA GLY A 61 -32.63 -21.68 -3.91
C GLY A 61 -31.84 -20.71 -3.02
N LEU A 62 -32.10 -20.68 -1.71
CA LEU A 62 -31.34 -19.87 -0.75
C LEU A 62 -29.91 -20.37 -0.58
N ILE A 63 -29.71 -21.69 -0.56
CA ILE A 63 -28.39 -22.32 -0.49
C ILE A 63 -27.57 -21.93 -1.72
N ASP A 64 -28.14 -22.10 -2.92
CA ASP A 64 -27.46 -21.79 -4.18
C ASP A 64 -27.17 -20.29 -4.31
N ALA A 65 -28.12 -19.43 -3.94
CA ALA A 65 -27.92 -17.99 -3.91
C ALA A 65 -26.80 -17.56 -2.95
N HIS A 66 -26.71 -18.19 -1.76
CA HIS A 66 -25.64 -17.92 -0.80
C HIS A 66 -24.27 -18.34 -1.35
N PHE A 67 -24.16 -19.51 -1.97
CA PHE A 67 -22.90 -19.97 -2.57
C PHE A 67 -22.47 -19.09 -3.76
N GLU A 68 -23.40 -18.75 -4.65
CA GLU A 68 -23.13 -17.87 -5.78
C GLU A 68 -22.73 -16.46 -5.34
N CYS A 69 -23.38 -15.92 -4.29
CA CYS A 69 -23.01 -14.64 -3.72
C CYS A 69 -21.58 -14.67 -3.16
N ARG A 70 -21.27 -15.66 -2.30
CA ARG A 70 -19.94 -15.83 -1.70
C ARG A 70 -18.86 -16.05 -2.73
N LYS A 71 -19.14 -16.82 -3.79
CA LYS A 71 -18.20 -17.07 -4.89
C LYS A 71 -17.88 -15.79 -5.66
N LYS A 72 -18.89 -14.98 -6.00
CA LYS A 72 -18.68 -13.69 -6.68
C LYS A 72 -17.88 -12.72 -5.81
N GLU A 73 -18.21 -12.63 -4.52
CA GLU A 73 -17.45 -11.82 -3.56
C GLU A 73 -15.99 -12.29 -3.44
N GLU A 74 -15.74 -13.60 -3.44
CA GLU A 74 -14.39 -14.16 -3.39
C GLU A 74 -13.60 -13.87 -4.66
N GLU A 75 -14.21 -14.00 -5.84
CA GLU A 75 -13.60 -13.65 -7.13
C GLU A 75 -13.26 -12.16 -7.19
N GLU A 76 -14.16 -11.28 -6.75
CA GLU A 76 -13.91 -9.83 -6.68
C GLU A 76 -12.79 -9.49 -5.71
N LEU A 77 -12.75 -10.16 -4.56
CA LEU A 77 -11.71 -9.96 -3.55
C LEU A 77 -10.35 -10.42 -4.06
N ILE A 78 -10.29 -11.56 -4.75
CA ILE A 78 -9.08 -12.08 -5.40
C ILE A 78 -8.61 -11.08 -6.47
N ALA A 79 -9.49 -10.67 -7.38
CA ALA A 79 -9.17 -9.70 -8.43
C ALA A 79 -8.70 -8.35 -7.86
N LEU A 80 -9.23 -7.92 -6.71
CA LEU A 80 -8.75 -6.72 -6.02
C LEU A 80 -7.37 -6.94 -5.38
N LYS A 81 -7.14 -8.08 -4.71
CA LYS A 81 -5.84 -8.44 -4.14
C LYS A 81 -4.75 -8.51 -5.22
N GLU A 82 -5.02 -9.17 -6.33
CA GLU A 82 -4.10 -9.25 -7.48
C GLU A 82 -3.74 -7.86 -8.02
N ARG A 83 -4.72 -6.95 -8.15
CA ARG A 83 -4.47 -5.56 -8.56
C ARG A 83 -3.60 -4.80 -7.55
N ILE A 84 -3.80 -5.01 -6.26
CA ILE A 84 -2.99 -4.41 -5.20
C ILE A 84 -1.57 -4.98 -5.22
N GLU A 85 -1.41 -6.29 -5.34
CA GLU A 85 -0.12 -6.97 -5.43
C GLU A 85 0.66 -6.53 -6.67
N LYS A 86 0.00 -6.44 -7.83
CA LYS A 86 0.61 -5.90 -9.04
C LYS A 86 1.16 -4.49 -8.83
N ARG A 87 0.36 -3.58 -8.26
CA ARG A 87 0.81 -2.22 -7.94
C ARG A 87 1.94 -2.19 -6.91
N ARG A 88 1.95 -3.10 -5.94
CA ARG A 88 3.05 -3.23 -4.95
C ARG A 88 4.33 -3.72 -5.63
N ALA A 89 4.24 -4.74 -6.48
CA ALA A 89 5.35 -5.26 -7.25
C ALA A 89 5.94 -4.18 -8.19
N GLU A 90 5.10 -3.43 -8.90
CA GLU A 90 5.54 -2.31 -9.75
C GLU A 90 6.31 -1.24 -8.96
N ARG A 91 5.83 -0.84 -7.78
CA ARG A 91 6.55 0.11 -6.91
C ARG A 91 7.87 -0.46 -6.39
N ALA A 92 7.88 -1.73 -5.99
CA ALA A 92 9.09 -2.42 -5.55
C ALA A 92 10.14 -2.46 -6.68
N GLU A 93 9.71 -2.76 -7.90
CA GLU A 93 10.58 -2.81 -9.07
C GLU A 93 11.12 -1.43 -9.45
N GLN A 94 10.26 -0.40 -9.44
CA GLN A 94 10.71 0.99 -9.62
C GLN A 94 11.76 1.40 -8.58
N GLN A 95 11.57 0.99 -7.33
CA GLN A 95 12.53 1.26 -6.26
C GLN A 95 13.84 0.49 -6.48
N ARG A 96 13.78 -0.76 -6.93
CA ARG A 96 14.98 -1.55 -7.31
C ARG A 96 15.76 -0.85 -8.42
N ILE A 97 15.11 -0.49 -9.53
CA ILE A 97 15.73 0.20 -10.66
C ILE A 97 16.37 1.53 -10.23
N ARG A 98 15.69 2.32 -9.39
CA ARG A 98 16.26 3.57 -8.85
C ARG A 98 17.48 3.30 -7.97
N SER A 99 17.41 2.30 -7.10
CA SER A 99 18.52 1.93 -6.22
C SER A 99 19.73 1.42 -7.00
N GLU A 100 19.51 0.65 -8.07
CA GLU A 100 20.55 0.13 -8.94
C GLU A 100 21.22 1.26 -9.74
N LYS A 101 20.44 2.16 -10.34
CA LYS A 101 20.96 3.35 -11.04
C LYS A 101 21.71 4.32 -10.12
N GLU A 102 21.35 4.41 -8.83
CA GLU A 102 22.12 5.21 -7.87
C GLU A 102 23.41 4.49 -7.47
N LYS A 103 23.36 3.18 -7.21
CA LYS A 103 24.56 2.35 -6.93
C LYS A 103 25.55 2.39 -8.09
N GLU A 104 25.10 2.29 -9.33
CA GLU A 104 25.95 2.40 -10.52
C GLU A 104 26.61 3.78 -10.63
N ARG A 105 25.85 4.86 -10.42
CA ARG A 105 26.40 6.22 -10.40
C ARG A 105 27.41 6.43 -9.27
N GLN A 106 27.16 5.84 -8.10
CA GLN A 106 28.07 5.89 -6.97
C GLN A 106 29.35 5.08 -7.24
N ALA A 107 29.22 3.85 -7.75
CA ALA A 107 30.33 3.00 -8.14
C ALA A 107 31.21 3.66 -9.21
N LYS A 108 30.61 4.32 -10.21
CA LYS A 108 31.38 5.08 -11.23
C LYS A 108 32.19 6.23 -10.63
N ARG A 109 31.63 6.97 -9.67
CA ARG A 109 32.34 8.06 -8.96
C ARG A 109 33.45 7.52 -8.06
N GLU A 110 33.23 6.38 -7.42
CA GLU A 110 34.22 5.73 -6.57
C GLU A 110 35.36 5.13 -7.41
N GLU A 111 35.05 4.52 -8.55
CA GLU A 111 36.05 3.98 -9.48
C GLU A 111 36.89 5.09 -10.11
N GLU A 112 36.28 6.19 -10.55
CA GLU A 112 37.02 7.35 -11.07
C GLU A 112 37.94 7.95 -9.99
N ARG A 113 37.48 7.99 -8.74
CA ARG A 113 38.31 8.41 -7.60
C ARG A 113 39.45 7.41 -7.36
N ARG A 114 39.19 6.11 -7.42
CA ARG A 114 40.20 5.07 -7.23
C ARG A 114 41.28 5.12 -8.31
N ILE A 115 40.91 5.26 -9.58
CA ILE A 115 41.85 5.44 -10.71
C ILE A 115 42.67 6.73 -10.54
N ARG A 116 42.05 7.81 -10.05
CA ARG A 116 42.76 9.06 -9.78
C ARG A 116 43.76 8.91 -8.62
N GLU A 117 43.36 8.23 -7.55
CA GLU A 117 44.20 7.95 -6.39
C GLU A 117 45.37 7.04 -6.76
N GLU A 118 45.13 6.01 -7.58
CA GLU A 118 46.17 5.10 -8.09
C GLU A 118 47.16 5.83 -9.00
N ARG A 119 46.69 6.72 -9.90
CA ARG A 119 47.57 7.60 -10.69
C ARG A 119 48.38 8.56 -9.82
N ASP A 120 47.78 9.16 -8.79
CA ASP A 120 48.48 10.09 -7.90
C ASP A 120 49.47 9.33 -6.97
N GLN A 121 49.21 8.06 -6.64
CA GLN A 121 50.13 7.19 -5.90
C GLN A 121 51.30 6.72 -6.78
N SER A 122 51.04 6.27 -8.02
CA SER A 122 52.09 5.90 -8.97
C SER A 122 53.02 7.07 -9.27
N LYS A 123 52.48 8.29 -9.47
CA LYS A 123 53.30 9.50 -9.64
C LYS A 123 54.14 9.83 -8.41
N LYS A 124 53.61 9.64 -7.19
CA LYS A 124 54.39 9.84 -5.96
C LYS A 124 55.49 8.80 -5.83
N ALA A 125 55.23 7.54 -6.16
CA ALA A 125 56.24 6.49 -6.15
C ALA A 125 57.35 6.76 -7.17
N ASP A 126 57.00 7.21 -8.38
CA ASP A 126 57.98 7.59 -9.40
C ASP A 126 58.79 8.83 -9.01
N GLU A 127 58.15 9.86 -8.45
CA GLU A 127 58.83 11.06 -7.96
C GLU A 127 59.69 10.77 -6.73
N GLU A 128 59.30 9.83 -5.87
CA GLU A 128 60.10 9.37 -4.74
C GLU A 128 61.29 8.52 -5.19
N ALA A 129 61.11 7.64 -6.19
CA ALA A 129 62.20 6.90 -6.82
C ALA A 129 63.19 7.83 -7.53
N LYS A 130 62.69 8.82 -8.27
CA LYS A 130 63.51 9.88 -8.89
C LYS A 130 64.19 10.76 -7.85
N LYS A 131 63.50 11.16 -6.77
CA LYS A 131 64.11 11.89 -5.66
C LYS A 131 65.17 11.06 -4.95
N LYS A 132 64.95 9.77 -4.72
CA LYS A 132 65.94 8.87 -4.12
C LYS A 132 67.16 8.68 -5.03
N SER A 133 66.94 8.59 -6.34
CA SER A 133 68.01 8.58 -7.34
C SER A 133 68.78 9.91 -7.39
N ALA A 134 68.09 11.06 -7.31
CA ALA A 134 68.71 12.38 -7.35
C ALA A 134 69.41 12.75 -6.03
N LEU A 135 68.83 12.37 -4.88
CA LEU A 135 69.42 12.54 -3.55
C LEU A 135 70.62 11.63 -3.31
N SER A 136 70.75 10.52 -4.06
CA SER A 136 71.97 9.71 -4.08
C SER A 136 73.09 10.32 -4.93
N SER A 137 72.81 11.36 -5.74
CA SER A 137 73.77 11.96 -6.67
C SER A 137 74.27 13.35 -6.26
N MET A 138 73.60 14.07 -5.36
CA MET A 138 74.08 15.38 -4.91
C MET A 138 73.65 15.63 -3.47
N GLY A 139 74.59 15.49 -2.54
CA GLY A 139 74.44 16.04 -1.20
C GLY A 139 74.39 17.56 -1.27
N SER A 140 73.28 18.17 -0.85
CA SER A 140 73.28 19.34 0.04
C SER A 140 71.87 19.80 0.38
N LYS A 141 71.62 19.91 1.69
CA LYS A 141 70.92 20.99 2.39
C LYS A 141 69.79 21.70 1.64
N LEU A 142 68.54 21.42 2.02
CA LEU A 142 67.56 22.46 2.37
C LEU A 142 66.40 21.87 3.19
N GLN A 143 66.10 22.55 4.30
CA GLN A 143 64.95 22.32 5.17
C GLN A 143 63.65 22.35 4.36
N GLN A 144 62.73 21.41 4.62
CA GLN A 144 61.25 21.54 4.65
C GLN A 144 60.64 20.13 4.76
N PRO A 145 59.72 19.85 5.70
CA PRO A 145 59.08 18.55 5.79
C PRO A 145 57.95 18.43 4.75
N PRO A 146 57.95 17.47 3.81
CA PRO A 146 56.82 17.23 2.93
C PRO A 146 55.84 16.30 3.66
N ARG A 147 55.00 16.84 4.56
CA ARG A 147 53.88 16.07 5.11
C ARG A 147 52.74 16.04 4.11
N GLY A 148 52.75 14.98 3.31
CA GLY A 148 51.70 14.61 2.37
C GLY A 148 50.41 14.24 3.10
N GLY A 149 49.43 15.11 2.97
CA GLY A 149 48.01 14.85 3.15
C GLY A 149 47.31 15.96 2.39
N LYS A 150 46.42 15.62 1.44
CA LYS A 150 45.64 16.63 0.72
C LYS A 150 44.86 17.41 1.77
N LYS A 151 45.30 18.64 2.09
CA LYS A 151 44.63 19.48 3.09
C LYS A 151 43.17 19.56 2.64
N GLU A 152 42.27 19.06 3.48
CA GLU A 152 40.83 19.10 3.23
C GLU A 152 40.47 20.54 2.84
N THR A 153 39.91 20.68 1.65
CA THR A 153 39.62 22.00 1.09
C THR A 153 38.60 22.70 1.99
N GLU A 154 38.61 24.04 2.06
CA GLU A 154 37.59 24.76 2.86
C GLU A 154 36.16 24.39 2.44
N ARG A 155 35.98 24.03 1.16
CA ARG A 155 34.71 23.53 0.62
C ARG A 155 34.30 22.19 1.24
N GLU A 156 35.23 21.26 1.40
CA GLU A 156 34.98 19.97 2.05
C GLU A 156 34.72 20.14 3.55
N LYS A 157 35.50 20.99 4.23
CA LYS A 157 35.26 21.33 5.64
C LYS A 157 33.89 21.95 5.86
N LYS A 158 33.50 22.92 5.03
CA LYS A 158 32.16 23.52 5.07
C LYS A 158 31.07 22.46 4.86
N LYS A 159 31.24 21.56 3.89
CA LYS A 159 30.29 20.48 3.63
C LYS A 159 30.18 19.52 4.83
N LYS A 160 31.31 19.17 5.46
CA LYS A 160 31.38 18.32 6.65
C LYS A 160 30.68 18.97 7.85
N ILE A 161 30.94 20.25 8.10
CA ILE A 161 30.30 21.00 9.20
C ILE A 161 28.78 21.13 8.96
N LEU A 162 28.35 21.43 7.74
CA LEU A 162 26.92 21.53 7.42
C LEU A 162 26.22 20.18 7.50
N ALA A 163 26.88 19.09 7.09
CA ALA A 163 26.35 17.74 7.26
C ALA A 163 26.21 17.37 8.75
N ALA A 164 27.20 17.72 9.59
CA ALA A 164 27.13 17.49 11.03
C ALA A 164 26.01 18.29 11.72
N ARG A 165 25.71 19.50 11.23
CA ARG A 165 24.59 20.33 11.73
C ARG A 165 23.22 19.87 11.23
N ARG A 166 23.16 19.09 10.15
CA ARG A 166 21.90 18.63 9.56
C ARG A 166 21.32 17.50 10.39
N LYS A 167 20.27 17.81 11.17
CA LYS A 167 19.46 16.80 11.87
C LYS A 167 18.60 16.07 10.84
N GLN A 168 18.73 14.75 10.76
CA GLN A 168 17.86 13.94 9.90
C GLN A 168 16.44 13.94 10.50
N LEU A 169 15.44 14.25 9.67
CA LEU A 169 14.04 14.28 10.08
C LEU A 169 13.38 12.97 9.66
N ASN A 170 12.79 12.27 10.63
CA ASN A 170 11.88 11.16 10.38
C ASN A 170 10.46 11.63 10.70
N ILE A 171 9.57 11.63 9.71
CA ILE A 171 8.22 12.21 9.79
C ILE A 171 7.14 11.11 9.62
N ASP A 172 7.50 9.92 9.15
CA ASP A 172 6.55 8.97 8.56
C ASP A 172 5.69 8.22 9.60
N HIS A 173 6.05 8.29 10.90
CA HIS A 173 5.41 7.51 11.97
C HIS A 173 5.06 8.35 13.20
N LEU A 174 4.82 9.67 13.05
CA LEU A 174 4.48 10.54 14.19
C LEU A 174 2.98 10.84 14.27
N ASN A 175 2.47 10.94 15.50
CA ASN A 175 1.10 11.38 15.80
C ASN A 175 0.95 12.91 15.63
N GLU A 176 -0.27 13.41 15.43
CA GLU A 176 -0.55 14.82 15.12
C GLU A 176 0.01 15.79 16.17
N ASP A 177 -0.13 15.48 17.46
CA ASP A 177 0.38 16.35 18.53
C ASP A 177 1.92 16.43 18.54
N LYS A 178 2.59 15.30 18.26
CA LYS A 178 4.06 15.25 18.14
C LYS A 178 4.55 15.99 16.89
N LEU A 179 3.75 16.01 15.82
CA LEU A 179 4.06 16.81 14.63
C LEU A 179 3.98 18.31 14.93
N LYS A 180 2.98 18.76 15.70
CA LYS A 180 2.84 20.16 16.12
C LYS A 180 4.03 20.62 16.97
N GLU A 181 4.48 19.78 17.90
CA GLU A 181 5.70 20.06 18.68
C GLU A 181 6.94 20.13 17.77
N LYS A 182 7.09 19.21 16.83
CA LYS A 182 8.22 19.22 15.89
C LYS A 182 8.25 20.45 14.99
N ILE A 183 7.09 20.93 14.57
CA ILE A 183 6.97 22.17 13.79
C ILE A 183 7.46 23.36 14.62
N LYS A 184 7.05 23.46 15.89
CA LYS A 184 7.51 24.52 16.79
C LYS A 184 9.02 24.47 17.00
N GLU A 185 9.59 23.30 17.29
CA GLU A 185 11.04 23.13 17.43
C GLU A 185 11.82 23.54 16.18
N LEU A 186 11.32 23.17 14.99
CA LEU A 186 11.96 23.53 13.72
C LEU A 186 11.85 25.01 13.41
N HIS A 187 10.72 25.62 13.75
CA HIS A 187 10.50 27.05 13.63
C HIS A 187 11.45 27.84 14.55
N GLU A 188 11.54 27.47 15.83
CA GLU A 188 12.48 28.08 16.78
C GLU A 188 13.93 27.93 16.33
N TRP A 189 14.32 26.75 15.82
CA TRP A 189 15.65 26.52 15.26
C TRP A 189 15.94 27.41 14.04
N MET A 190 14.95 27.63 13.19
CA MET A 190 15.07 28.53 12.04
C MET A 190 15.26 29.98 12.49
N SER A 191 14.44 30.45 13.43
CA SER A 191 14.54 31.81 13.98
C SER A 191 15.88 32.06 14.66
N GLN A 192 16.43 31.08 15.39
CA GLN A 192 17.76 31.18 15.99
C GLN A 192 18.85 31.37 14.92
N LEU A 193 18.82 30.57 13.85
CA LEU A 193 19.80 30.67 12.75
C LEU A 193 19.71 32.01 12.00
N GLU A 194 18.51 32.56 11.85
CA GLU A 194 18.30 33.88 11.26
C GLU A 194 18.88 35.00 12.13
N SER A 195 18.67 34.93 13.44
CA SER A 195 19.27 35.86 14.41
C SER A 195 20.80 35.80 14.37
N GLU A 196 21.40 34.60 14.44
CA GLU A 196 22.85 34.42 14.36
C GLU A 196 23.42 34.96 13.02
N LYS A 197 22.72 34.73 11.91
CA LYS A 197 23.09 35.25 10.59
C LYS A 197 23.07 36.79 10.58
N PHE A 198 22.06 37.41 11.19
CA PHE A 198 21.97 38.86 11.28
C PHE A 198 23.13 39.45 12.07
N ASP A 199 23.45 38.90 13.24
CA ASP A 199 24.58 39.35 14.07
C ASP A 199 25.92 39.21 13.34
N HIS A 200 26.13 38.10 12.64
CA HIS A 200 27.32 37.90 11.81
C HIS A 200 27.41 38.91 10.66
N MET A 201 26.29 39.24 10.03
CA MET A 201 26.23 40.20 8.94
C MET A 201 26.54 41.62 9.44
N GLU A 202 25.98 42.04 10.58
CA GLU A 202 26.26 43.34 11.20
C GLU A 202 27.71 43.42 11.68
N ARG A 203 28.25 42.36 12.29
CA ARG A 203 29.67 42.28 12.66
C ARG A 203 30.57 42.43 11.45
N LEU A 204 30.24 41.78 10.33
CA LEU A 204 31.02 41.90 9.10
C LEU A 204 30.99 43.33 8.52
N LYS A 205 29.84 44.02 8.58
CA LYS A 205 29.73 45.43 8.17
C LYS A 205 30.63 46.33 9.03
N ARG A 206 30.63 46.15 10.35
CA ARG A 206 31.50 46.87 11.28
C ARG A 206 32.98 46.61 10.99
N GLN A 207 33.37 45.34 10.84
CA GLN A 207 34.75 44.96 10.48
C GLN A 207 35.19 45.59 9.16
N LYS A 208 34.31 45.62 8.14
CA LYS A 208 34.62 46.29 6.86
C LYS A 208 34.84 47.80 7.03
N TYR A 209 34.09 48.45 7.91
CA TYR A 209 34.27 49.87 8.22
C TYR A 209 35.57 50.12 9.00
N GLU A 210 35.86 49.30 10.01
CA GLU A 210 37.09 49.36 10.81
C GLU A 210 38.35 49.12 9.97
N VAL A 211 38.33 48.18 9.04
CA VAL A 211 39.46 47.95 8.12
C VAL A 211 39.63 49.10 7.12
N ARG A 212 38.54 49.76 6.72
CA ARG A 212 38.57 50.91 5.79
C ARG A 212 39.07 52.19 6.46
N LYS A 213 38.82 52.39 7.75
CA LYS A 213 39.15 53.63 8.49
C LYS A 213 40.67 53.94 8.52
N PRO A 214 41.60 52.99 8.81
CA PRO A 214 43.04 53.20 8.72
C PRO A 214 43.55 53.49 7.30
N PHE A 215 42.87 52.96 6.28
CA PHE A 215 43.25 53.18 4.88
C PHE A 215 42.92 54.61 4.43
N LEU A 216 41.76 55.14 4.85
CA LEU A 216 41.37 56.53 4.59
C LEU A 216 42.16 57.55 5.42
N SER A 217 42.53 57.23 6.67
CA SER A 217 43.39 58.10 7.48
C SER A 217 44.83 58.16 6.96
N LYS A 218 45.34 57.08 6.35
CA LYS A 218 46.64 57.10 5.65
C LYS A 218 46.60 57.90 4.35
N PHE A 219 45.46 57.94 3.65
CA PHE A 219 45.32 58.74 2.42
C PHE A 219 45.04 60.23 2.68
N LYS A 220 44.41 60.59 3.81
CA LYS A 220 44.15 61.99 4.20
C LYS A 220 45.28 62.64 5.02
N GLY A 221 46.29 61.87 5.44
CA GLY A 221 47.49 62.39 6.10
C GLY A 221 48.54 62.95 5.13
N GLY A 222 48.15 63.34 3.92
CA GLY A 222 48.99 64.04 2.96
C GLY A 222 48.59 65.49 2.85
N GLU A 223 49.04 66.33 3.79
CA GLU A 223 49.37 67.74 3.53
C GLU A 223 50.34 68.25 4.61
N LEU A 224 51.33 69.04 4.16
CA LEU A 224 52.29 69.89 4.91
C LEU A 224 53.53 69.24 5.53
N LEU A 225 54.53 68.95 4.68
CA LEU A 225 55.87 69.57 4.67
C LEU A 225 56.51 69.38 3.28
#